data_AF-A0A7W7S301-F1
#
_entry.id   AF-A0A7W7S301-F1
#
_cell.length_a   1.000
_cell.length_b   1.000
_cell.length_c   1.000
_cell.angle_alpha   90.00
_cell.angle_beta   90.00
_cell.angle_gamma   90.00
#
_symmetry.space_group_name_H-M   'P 1'
#
loop_
_entity.id
_entity.type
_entity.pdbx_description
1 polymer ?
#
loop_
_entity_poly.entity_id
_entity_poly.type
_entity_poly.pdbx_seq_one_letter_code
_entity_poly.pdbx_strand_id
1 'polypeptide(L)'
;MSCRFTTGTIRVESDRHHVTLPRLGTIRTHESTRKLARHLERGTGRILSAALRLEGGRWFVAFTCEIDRTDQAGRADQADRTERTERADQADRTGRAVAGPGAVIGVDLGVKDLAVLSTGEVVANPKHHRSALRKLRRLNKRLARRVGPRTPTAGIHPVRRVPAAAW
;
A
#
# COMPACT_ATOMS: atom_id res chain seq x y z
N MET A 1 23.43 1.00 -6.80
CA MET A 1 23.90 1.76 -5.62
C MET A 1 22.72 2.01 -4.69
N SER A 2 22.91 1.86 -3.38
CA SER A 2 21.88 2.15 -2.37
C SER A 2 22.48 2.83 -1.13
N CYS A 3 21.72 3.73 -0.52
CA CYS A 3 22.07 4.39 0.74
C CYS A 3 20.82 4.49 1.61
N ARG A 4 20.94 4.31 2.92
CA ARG A 4 19.82 4.40 3.88
C ARG A 4 20.13 5.43 4.94
N PHE A 5 19.14 6.27 5.22
CA PHE A 5 19.15 7.22 6.33
C PHE A 5 18.17 6.73 7.39
N THR A 6 18.67 6.60 8.61
CA THR A 6 17.86 6.32 9.81
C THR A 6 17.86 7.51 10.77
N THR A 7 18.73 8.48 10.55
CA THR A 7 18.94 9.65 11.40
C THR A 7 19.05 10.92 10.54
N GLY A 8 18.93 12.08 11.19
CA GLY A 8 18.90 13.39 10.53
C GLY A 8 17.52 13.75 9.99
N THR A 9 17.45 14.85 9.23
CA THR A 9 16.19 15.39 8.70
C THR A 9 15.63 14.50 7.60
N ILE A 10 14.57 13.75 7.91
CA ILE A 10 13.78 12.98 6.95
C ILE A 10 12.35 13.52 7.00
N ARG A 11 11.94 14.25 5.96
CA ARG A 11 10.66 14.97 5.94
C ARG A 11 9.96 14.86 4.60
N VAL A 12 8.64 14.76 4.63
CA VAL A 12 7.77 14.99 3.47
C VAL A 12 7.30 16.43 3.52
N GLU A 13 7.49 17.17 2.43
CA GLU A 13 7.09 18.59 2.35
C GLU A 13 5.57 18.75 2.18
N SER A 14 5.06 19.93 2.53
CA SER A 14 3.63 20.25 2.52
C SER A 14 3.00 20.17 1.12
N ASP A 15 3.76 20.45 0.07
CA ASP A 15 3.33 20.38 -1.33
C ASP A 15 3.07 18.96 -1.86
N ARG A 16 3.41 17.93 -1.06
CA ARG A 16 3.22 16.51 -1.39
C ARG A 16 4.00 16.01 -2.60
N HIS A 17 4.97 16.77 -3.06
CA HIS A 17 5.81 16.45 -4.21
C HIS A 17 7.29 16.70 -3.95
N HIS A 18 7.67 17.06 -2.73
CA HIS A 18 9.06 17.12 -2.31
C HIS A 18 9.31 16.35 -1.01
N VAL A 19 10.55 15.87 -0.88
CA VAL A 19 11.06 15.22 0.33
C VAL A 19 12.41 15.81 0.68
N THR A 20 12.66 16.06 1.96
CA THR A 20 13.96 16.51 2.46
C THR A 20 14.67 15.33 3.11
N LEU A 21 15.89 15.06 2.65
CA LEU A 21 16.73 13.96 3.13
C LEU A 21 18.08 14.47 3.65
N PRO A 22 18.72 13.77 4.60
CA PRO A 22 20.01 14.19 5.14
C PRO A 22 21.04 14.33 4.03
N ARG A 23 21.81 15.42 4.06
CA ARG A 23 22.92 15.75 3.11
C ARG A 23 22.51 15.98 1.64
N LEU A 24 21.29 15.60 1.26
CA LEU A 24 20.79 15.75 -0.10
C LEU A 24 19.84 16.94 -0.25
N GLY A 25 19.31 17.44 0.87
CA GLY A 25 18.36 18.54 0.88
C GLY A 25 17.00 18.12 0.32
N THR A 26 16.27 19.08 -0.21
CA THR A 26 14.92 18.91 -0.74
C THR A 26 14.96 18.43 -2.19
N ILE A 27 14.30 17.29 -2.46
CA ILE A 27 14.24 16.64 -3.76
C ILE A 27 12.80 16.47 -4.18
N ARG A 28 12.50 16.78 -5.44
CA ARG A 28 11.20 16.55 -6.05
C ARG A 28 10.94 15.06 -6.26
N THR A 29 9.80 14.57 -5.78
CA THR A 29 9.28 13.23 -6.07
C THR A 29 8.44 13.23 -7.34
N HIS A 30 8.50 12.12 -8.09
CA HIS A 30 7.65 11.94 -9.26
C HIS A 30 6.21 11.60 -8.86
N GLU A 31 6.05 10.76 -7.85
CA GLU A 31 4.75 10.38 -7.31
C GLU A 31 4.36 11.29 -6.13
N SER A 32 3.06 11.48 -5.94
CA SER A 32 2.56 12.27 -4.81
C SER A 32 2.79 11.53 -3.49
N THR A 33 3.35 12.22 -2.51
CA THR A 33 3.57 11.73 -1.14
C THR A 33 2.36 11.96 -0.24
N ARG A 34 1.22 12.41 -0.79
CA ARG A 34 -0.01 12.80 -0.07
C ARG A 34 -0.50 11.77 0.93
N LYS A 35 -0.39 10.47 0.64
CA LYS A 35 -0.84 9.42 1.58
C LYS A 35 -0.02 9.47 2.87
N LEU A 36 1.31 9.44 2.76
CA LEU A 36 2.20 9.51 3.92
C LEU A 36 2.07 10.86 4.62
N ALA A 37 2.01 11.95 3.86
CA ALA A 37 1.93 13.30 4.41
C ALA A 37 0.69 13.51 5.29
N ARG A 38 -0.48 12.98 4.88
CA ARG A 38 -1.69 13.00 5.72
C ARG A 38 -1.52 12.25 7.04
N HIS A 39 -0.80 11.14 7.05
CA HIS A 39 -0.55 10.41 8.31
C HIS A 39 0.34 11.21 9.25
N LEU A 40 1.39 11.84 8.71
CA LEU A 40 2.31 12.69 9.47
C LEU A 40 1.60 13.89 10.10
N GLU A 41 0.76 14.60 9.32
CA GLU A 41 0.01 15.77 9.81
C GLU A 41 -1.04 15.43 10.84
N ARG A 42 -1.68 14.26 10.71
CA ARG A 42 -2.66 13.76 11.68
C ARG A 42 -1.99 13.21 12.95
N GLY A 43 -0.66 13.10 12.98
CA GLY A 43 0.06 12.41 14.05
C GLY A 43 -0.17 10.89 14.09
N THR A 44 -0.78 10.31 13.06
CA THR A 44 -1.09 8.86 12.94
C THR A 44 0.01 8.09 12.24
N GLY A 45 1.17 8.71 12.03
CA GLY A 45 2.30 8.01 11.44
C GLY A 45 3.61 8.74 11.67
N ARG A 46 4.69 7.97 11.58
CA ARG A 46 6.06 8.41 11.87
C ARG A 46 7.02 7.79 10.87
N ILE A 47 7.92 8.59 10.30
CA ILE A 47 8.98 8.07 9.44
C ILE A 47 10.11 7.53 10.32
N LEU A 48 10.51 6.27 10.08
CA LEU A 48 11.65 5.63 10.74
C LEU A 48 12.94 5.76 9.94
N SER A 49 12.83 5.79 8.62
CA SER A 49 14.00 5.82 7.71
C SER A 49 13.60 6.13 6.28
N ALA A 50 14.60 6.48 5.48
CA ALA A 50 14.51 6.62 4.02
C ALA A 50 15.64 5.83 3.35
N ALA A 51 15.31 4.95 2.41
CA ALA A 51 16.27 4.21 1.60
C ALA A 51 16.25 4.70 0.15
N LEU A 52 17.39 5.18 -0.33
CA LEU A 52 17.61 5.56 -1.72
C LEU A 52 18.25 4.43 -2.51
N ARG A 53 17.76 4.20 -3.73
CA ARG A 53 18.30 3.21 -4.65
C ARG A 53 18.29 3.74 -6.08
N LEU A 54 19.40 3.58 -6.78
CA LEU A 54 19.49 3.80 -8.23
C LEU A 54 19.29 2.47 -8.95
N GLU A 55 18.19 2.35 -9.70
CA GLU A 55 17.85 1.16 -10.46
C GLU A 55 17.26 1.54 -11.83
N GLY A 56 17.79 0.94 -12.90
CA GLY A 56 17.31 1.17 -14.26
C GLY A 56 17.35 2.65 -14.70
N GLY A 57 18.33 3.42 -14.22
CA GLY A 57 18.48 4.85 -14.50
C GLY A 57 17.52 5.76 -13.72
N ARG A 58 16.77 5.22 -12.76
CA ARG A 58 15.83 5.97 -11.93
C ARG A 58 16.22 5.87 -10.47
N TRP A 59 16.08 6.99 -9.77
CA TRP A 59 16.20 7.03 -8.33
C TRP A 59 14.86 6.70 -7.69
N PHE A 60 14.89 5.82 -6.70
CA PHE A 60 13.77 5.47 -5.86
C PHE A 60 14.10 5.84 -4.42
N VAL A 61 13.12 6.41 -3.72
CA VAL A 61 13.14 6.59 -2.27
C VAL A 61 12.03 5.74 -1.65
N ALA A 62 12.37 4.93 -0.66
CA ALA A 62 11.42 4.13 0.10
C ALA A 62 11.46 4.56 1.57
N PHE A 63 10.30 4.86 2.13
CA PHE A 63 10.16 5.24 3.53
C PHE A 63 9.65 4.05 4.35
N THR A 64 10.37 3.70 5.42
CA THR A 64 9.81 2.83 6.46
C THR A 64 9.06 3.73 7.43
N CYS A 65 7.77 3.48 7.64
CA CYS A 65 6.92 4.29 8.50
C CYS A 65 6.10 3.40 9.44
N GLU A 66 5.90 3.87 10.66
CA GLU A 66 4.81 3.40 11.53
C GLU A 66 3.53 4.17 11.16
N ILE A 67 2.40 3.49 11.14
CA ILE A 67 1.09 4.09 10.87
C ILE A 67 0.07 3.46 11.82
N ASP A 68 -0.57 4.30 12.62
CA ASP A 68 -1.71 3.92 13.44
C ASP A 68 -2.89 3.68 12.50
N ARG A 69 -3.38 2.45 12.50
CA ARG A 69 -4.60 2.09 11.78
C ARG A 69 -5.72 2.13 12.79
N THR A 70 -6.68 3.03 12.59
CA THR A 70 -7.99 2.87 13.19
C THR A 70 -8.57 1.58 12.63
N ASP A 71 -8.62 0.53 13.43
CA ASP A 71 -9.28 -0.71 13.04
C ASP A 71 -10.72 -0.39 12.61
N GLN A 72 -11.18 -1.01 11.53
CA GLN A 72 -12.49 -0.74 10.90
C GLN A 72 -13.71 -1.11 11.77
N ALA A 73 -13.54 -1.28 13.08
CA ALA A 73 -14.60 -1.63 14.03
C ALA A 73 -15.80 -0.66 13.94
N GLY A 74 -15.59 0.64 13.67
CA GLY A 74 -16.68 1.61 13.57
C GLY A 74 -17.54 1.55 12.30
N ARG A 75 -17.20 0.72 11.31
CA ARG A 75 -18.04 0.52 10.10
C ARG A 75 -19.07 -0.59 10.31
N ALA A 76 -18.80 -1.54 11.20
CA ALA A 76 -19.73 -2.60 11.58
C ALA A 76 -20.95 -2.01 12.31
N ASP A 77 -20.74 -1.05 13.21
CA ASP A 77 -21.82 -0.43 14.00
C ASP A 77 -22.87 0.33 13.16
N GLN A 78 -22.49 0.84 11.99
CA GLN A 78 -23.42 1.55 11.08
C GLN A 78 -24.14 0.60 10.11
N ALA A 79 -23.48 -0.50 9.70
CA ALA A 79 -24.09 -1.53 8.87
C ALA A 79 -25.12 -2.35 9.67
N ASP A 80 -24.83 -2.64 10.94
CA ASP A 80 -25.69 -3.43 11.84
C ASP A 80 -27.08 -2.79 12.06
N ARG A 81 -27.16 -1.45 12.10
CA ARG A 81 -28.44 -0.74 12.24
C ARG A 81 -29.32 -0.83 10.99
N THR A 82 -28.72 -0.89 9.80
CA THR A 82 -29.45 -0.88 8.52
C THR A 82 -29.87 -2.30 8.13
N GLU A 83 -29.06 -3.31 8.47
CA GLU A 83 -29.35 -4.72 8.22
C GLU A 83 -30.37 -5.33 9.20
N ARG A 84 -30.48 -4.81 10.43
CA ARG A 84 -31.45 -5.30 11.43
C ARG A 84 -32.90 -5.08 10.99
N THR A 85 -33.18 -4.05 10.21
CA THR A 85 -34.52 -3.75 9.69
C THR A 85 -34.90 -4.69 8.54
N GLU A 86 -33.93 -5.13 7.73
CA GLU A 86 -34.16 -6.01 6.57
C GLU A 86 -34.11 -7.51 6.93
N ARG A 87 -33.33 -7.92 7.95
CA ARG A 87 -33.21 -9.32 8.39
C ARG A 87 -34.41 -9.85 9.18
N ALA A 88 -35.23 -8.98 9.76
CA ALA A 88 -36.44 -9.39 10.50
C ALA A 88 -37.46 -10.09 9.58
N ASP A 89 -37.49 -9.74 8.28
CA ASP A 89 -38.46 -10.29 7.32
C ASP A 89 -37.97 -11.56 6.61
N GLN A 90 -36.66 -11.85 6.61
CA GLN A 90 -36.06 -12.95 5.83
C GLN A 90 -35.80 -14.24 6.65
N ALA A 91 -35.88 -14.19 7.98
CA ALA A 91 -35.35 -15.21 8.89
C ALA A 91 -36.19 -16.51 9.03
N ASP A 92 -37.34 -16.63 8.38
CA ASP A 92 -38.30 -17.71 8.68
C ASP A 92 -38.24 -18.94 7.74
N ARG A 93 -37.29 -19.04 6.78
CA ARG A 93 -37.37 -20.09 5.74
C ARG A 93 -36.32 -21.19 5.66
N THR A 94 -35.20 -21.14 6.37
CA THR A 94 -34.25 -22.27 6.39
C THR A 94 -33.54 -22.38 7.73
N GLY A 95 -34.02 -23.28 8.59
CA GLY A 95 -33.41 -23.58 9.89
C GLY A 95 -31.98 -24.08 9.75
N ARG A 96 -31.00 -23.20 10.01
CA ARG A 96 -29.59 -23.55 10.22
C ARG A 96 -29.00 -22.60 11.25
N ALA A 97 -28.25 -23.18 12.20
CA ALA A 97 -27.80 -22.55 13.44
C ALA A 97 -27.34 -21.08 13.25
N VAL A 98 -28.14 -20.16 13.79
CA VAL A 98 -27.78 -18.75 13.93
C VAL A 98 -26.74 -18.67 15.04
N ALA A 99 -25.48 -18.45 14.66
CA ALA A 99 -24.43 -18.09 15.60
C ALA A 99 -24.84 -16.77 16.28
N GLY A 100 -25.15 -16.83 17.57
CA GLY A 100 -25.46 -15.64 18.36
C GLY A 100 -24.27 -14.68 18.44
N PRO A 101 -24.49 -13.42 18.88
CA PRO A 101 -23.40 -12.49 19.14
C PRO A 101 -22.45 -13.08 20.19
N GLY A 102 -21.21 -13.38 19.79
CA GLY A 102 -20.19 -14.03 20.63
C GLY A 102 -19.74 -15.42 20.17
N ALA A 103 -20.38 -15.99 19.14
CA ALA A 103 -19.92 -17.23 18.53
C ALA A 103 -18.59 -17.02 17.77
N VAL A 104 -17.55 -17.74 18.20
CA VAL A 104 -16.25 -17.76 17.50
C VAL A 104 -16.37 -18.67 16.28
N ILE A 105 -16.12 -18.11 15.09
CA ILE A 105 -16.10 -18.85 13.83
C ILE A 105 -14.65 -18.92 13.34
N GLY A 106 -14.16 -20.12 13.05
CA GLY A 106 -12.87 -20.30 12.39
C GLY A 106 -12.96 -19.85 10.94
N VAL A 107 -11.99 -19.06 10.47
CA VAL A 107 -11.92 -18.56 9.09
C VAL A 107 -10.59 -19.00 8.49
N ASP A 108 -10.64 -19.74 7.37
CA ASP A 108 -9.48 -20.10 6.55
C ASP A 108 -9.47 -19.27 5.26
N LEU A 109 -8.39 -18.55 4.98
CA LEU A 109 -8.28 -17.65 3.82
C LEU A 109 -7.48 -18.32 2.70
N GLY A 110 -8.10 -18.46 1.51
CA GLY A 110 -7.55 -19.23 0.40
C GLY A 110 -7.29 -18.44 -0.88
N VAL A 111 -6.45 -18.99 -1.75
CA VAL A 111 -6.23 -18.45 -3.11
C VAL A 111 -7.37 -18.86 -4.06
N LYS A 112 -7.96 -20.04 -3.85
CA LYS A 112 -9.08 -20.56 -4.65
C LYS A 112 -10.41 -19.92 -4.23
N ASP A 113 -10.65 -19.91 -2.93
CA ASP A 113 -11.84 -19.39 -2.25
C ASP A 113 -11.38 -18.34 -1.23
N LEU A 114 -12.08 -17.19 -1.15
CA LEU A 114 -11.64 -16.05 -0.34
C LEU A 114 -11.57 -16.42 1.13
N ALA A 115 -12.61 -17.09 1.62
CA ALA A 115 -12.73 -17.54 2.99
C ALA A 115 -13.57 -18.82 3.04
N VAL A 116 -13.17 -19.78 3.86
CA VAL A 116 -13.99 -20.93 4.28
C VAL A 116 -14.23 -20.81 5.78
N LEU A 117 -15.48 -20.79 6.17
CA LEU A 117 -15.89 -20.66 7.57
C LEU A 117 -16.12 -22.04 8.16
N SER A 118 -15.82 -22.22 9.46
CA SER A 118 -16.12 -23.46 10.19
C SER A 118 -17.61 -23.81 10.24
N THR A 119 -18.48 -22.88 9.84
CA THR A 119 -19.93 -23.08 9.64
C THR A 119 -20.26 -23.85 8.34
N GLY A 120 -19.26 -24.06 7.48
CA GLY A 120 -19.38 -24.65 6.15
C GLY A 120 -19.69 -23.63 5.04
N GLU A 121 -19.78 -22.34 5.37
CA GLU A 121 -19.93 -21.28 4.38
C GLU A 121 -18.62 -21.04 3.61
N VAL A 122 -18.73 -20.85 2.29
CA VAL A 122 -17.58 -20.59 1.41
C VAL A 122 -17.80 -19.28 0.69
N VAL A 123 -16.90 -18.32 0.92
CA VAL A 123 -16.89 -17.03 0.26
C VAL A 123 -15.99 -17.11 -0.97
N ALA A 124 -16.53 -16.80 -2.15
CA ALA A 124 -15.78 -16.90 -3.40
C ALA A 124 -14.66 -15.84 -3.50
N ASN A 125 -13.49 -16.24 -4.00
CA ASN A 125 -12.41 -15.28 -4.29
C ASN A 125 -12.71 -14.49 -5.56
N PRO A 126 -12.86 -13.16 -5.49
CA PRO A 126 -13.04 -12.36 -6.68
C PRO A 126 -11.81 -12.49 -7.59
N LYS A 127 -12.03 -12.94 -8.82
CA LYS A 127 -10.96 -13.37 -9.75
C LYS A 127 -10.24 -12.20 -10.43
N HIS A 128 -9.91 -11.14 -9.68
CA HIS A 128 -9.18 -9.98 -10.17
C HIS A 128 -7.74 -10.30 -10.57
N HIS A 129 -7.17 -11.40 -10.05
CA HIS A 129 -5.77 -11.76 -10.27
C HIS A 129 -5.51 -12.48 -11.60
N ARG A 130 -6.54 -12.96 -12.35
CA ARG A 130 -6.31 -13.73 -13.58
C ARG A 130 -5.64 -12.92 -14.68
N SER A 131 -6.00 -11.65 -14.84
CA SER A 131 -5.35 -10.74 -15.79
C SER A 131 -3.91 -10.41 -15.35
N ALA A 132 -3.71 -10.14 -14.06
CA ALA A 132 -2.40 -9.87 -13.47
C ALA A 132 -1.44 -11.06 -13.60
N LEU A 133 -1.88 -12.29 -13.30
CA LEU A 133 -1.08 -13.51 -13.47
C LEU A 133 -0.73 -13.78 -14.93
N ARG A 134 -1.67 -13.58 -15.88
CA ARG A 134 -1.38 -13.68 -17.33
C ARG A 134 -0.33 -12.66 -17.76
N LYS A 135 -0.43 -11.42 -17.28
CA LYS A 135 0.55 -10.35 -17.54
C LYS A 135 1.92 -10.71 -16.95
N LEU A 136 1.97 -11.14 -15.69
CA LEU A 136 3.19 -11.56 -15.01
C LEU A 136 3.88 -12.72 -15.74
N ARG A 137 3.14 -13.77 -16.14
CA ARG A 137 3.69 -14.90 -16.90
C ARG A 137 4.31 -14.46 -18.23
N ARG A 138 3.65 -13.56 -18.96
CA ARG A 138 4.17 -13.00 -20.23
C ARG A 138 5.43 -12.16 -19.99
N LEU A 139 5.44 -11.32 -18.95
CA LEU A 139 6.59 -10.49 -18.61
C LEU A 139 7.78 -11.32 -18.15
N ASN A 140 7.58 -12.32 -17.27
CA ASN A 140 8.64 -13.21 -16.82
C ASN A 140 9.23 -14.03 -17.98
N LYS A 141 8.41 -14.53 -18.92
CA LYS A 141 8.92 -15.18 -20.15
C LYS A 141 9.69 -14.24 -21.07
N ARG A 142 9.36 -12.94 -21.09
CA ARG A 142 10.13 -11.93 -21.84
C ARG A 142 11.44 -11.60 -21.13
N LEU A 143 11.41 -11.47 -19.81
CA LEU A 143 12.59 -11.22 -18.96
C LEU A 143 13.58 -12.38 -19.07
N ALA A 144 13.13 -13.63 -18.95
CA ALA A 144 13.97 -14.81 -19.05
C ALA A 144 14.70 -14.94 -20.40
N ARG A 145 14.16 -14.34 -21.46
CA ARG A 145 14.78 -14.29 -22.81
C ARG A 145 15.65 -13.06 -23.03
N ARG A 146 15.67 -12.10 -22.10
CA ARG A 146 16.53 -10.92 -22.19
C ARG A 146 17.82 -11.19 -21.44
N VAL A 147 18.92 -11.21 -22.17
CA VAL A 147 20.29 -11.23 -21.64
C VAL A 147 20.98 -9.97 -22.13
N GLY A 148 21.51 -9.18 -21.20
CA GLY A 148 22.23 -7.95 -21.52
C GLY A 148 21.94 -6.81 -20.53
N PRO A 149 22.85 -5.82 -20.44
CA PRO A 149 22.67 -4.67 -19.56
C PRO A 149 21.40 -3.91 -19.93
N ARG A 150 20.60 -3.56 -18.92
CA ARG A 150 19.43 -2.71 -19.11
C ARG A 150 19.92 -1.32 -19.52
N THR A 151 19.76 -0.95 -20.79
CA THR A 151 20.08 0.39 -21.27
C THR A 151 19.31 1.43 -20.45
N PRO A 152 19.97 2.38 -19.77
CA PRO A 152 19.26 3.49 -19.14
C PRO A 152 18.51 4.24 -20.23
N THR A 153 17.20 4.41 -20.06
CA THR A 153 16.43 5.29 -20.95
C THR A 153 17.01 6.70 -20.77
N ALA A 154 17.58 7.25 -21.85
CA ALA A 154 18.08 8.62 -21.90
C ALA A 154 16.99 9.58 -21.39
N GLY A 155 17.26 10.27 -20.29
CA GLY A 155 16.27 11.14 -19.64
C GLY A 155 16.69 11.70 -18.28
N ILE A 156 17.99 11.70 -17.95
CA ILE A 156 18.47 12.55 -16.86
C ILE A 156 18.57 13.96 -17.45
N HIS A 157 17.49 14.74 -17.35
CA HIS A 157 17.61 16.19 -17.54
C HIS A 157 18.47 16.72 -16.39
N PRO A 158 19.58 17.45 -16.67
CA PRO A 158 20.35 18.07 -15.61
C PRO A 158 19.43 19.04 -14.87
N VAL A 159 19.21 18.79 -13.58
CA VAL A 159 18.59 19.78 -12.70
C VAL A 159 19.55 20.97 -12.67
N ARG A 160 19.10 22.10 -13.22
CA ARG A 160 19.83 23.37 -13.18
C ARG A 160 20.12 23.70 -11.72
N ARG A 161 21.40 23.55 -11.32
CA ARG A 161 21.87 24.08 -10.05
C ARG A 161 21.80 25.60 -10.15
N VAL A 162 20.94 26.22 -9.35
CA VAL A 162 21.05 27.65 -9.09
C VAL A 162 22.25 27.78 -8.14
N PRO A 163 23.31 28.53 -8.50
CA PRO A 163 24.41 28.76 -7.56
C PRO A 163 23.85 29.50 -6.35
N ALA A 164 24.20 29.01 -5.15
CA ALA A 164 24.04 29.80 -3.94
C ALA A 164 24.88 31.07 -4.13
N ALA A 165 24.21 32.21 -4.21
CA ALA A 165 24.87 33.50 -4.14
C ALA A 165 25.67 33.53 -2.83
N ALA A 166 26.93 33.88 -2.97
CA ALA A 166 27.87 33.99 -1.89
C ALA A 166 27.57 35.22 -1.03
N TRP A 167 28.00 35.13 0.24
CA TRP A 167 28.07 36.16 1.29
C TRP A 167 26.76 36.45 2.03
#